data_AF-A0AA39SFS9-F1
#
_entry.id   AF-A0AA39SFS9-F1
#
_cell.length_a   1.000
_cell.length_b   1.000
_cell.length_c   1.000
_cell.angle_alpha   90.00
_cell.angle_beta   90.00
_cell.angle_gamma   90.00
#
_symmetry.space_group_name_H-M   'P 1'
#
loop_
_entity.id
_entity.type
_entity.pdbx_description
1 polymer ?
#
loop_
_entity_poly.entity_id
_entity_poly.type
_entity_poly.pdbx_seq_one_letter_code
_entity_poly.pdbx_strand_id
1 'polypeptide(L)'
;MNSYIKANDQRANGIDVSIRNLESRIGEMAKTLQMQEKEKFSSQLEQAKVMTILRSGRVLNGGSEENISIDDERTQEEYKGEEKSAMAIPRLAFACKPRCFSLRPSLVHCLGKVGFGSVAAIQPLDDSESIIKHAILNSDHSHAKEGSESSRKKPEWKKLNAKDLGISTSMIDRPTRKVLNGLKKKGYEVYLVGGCVRDLILKRTPKDFDILTSAELKEVTRTFSRCQIVGKRFPICHVHLDDTIVEVSSFSTCGRNFSRGFNYEFEGLDDGCDEKDYIRWRNCLQRDLTINSLMFDPYARIVYDYMGGIKDIKKAKVRTVIPASTSFQEDCARILRAIRIAARLGFRFSRETAHFVKHLSFSISRLDRGRLLMEMNYMLAYGSAEASLRLLWKFGLLELLLPIQAAYFVRSGFRRRDTRSNMLLSLFSNLDKLLAPDRPCHSSLWIAILAFHKALFDHPRDPLVVAVFSLAVYNGGDILEAVNIARKITKSYDNSFYELLEPRDLHFQTLKDEVMDLAASIKGALSKMTDEYFVSQAMAGYPQAPISDLVFIPLALYLRVSRIFECVIGRAERGFVSKQGGEIEYESLAMGSLPEVRHTFARIVFDTVYPLNLS
;
A
#
# COMPACT_ATOMS: atom_id res chain seq x y z
N MET A 1 18.88 60.01 -25.64
CA MET A 1 17.66 59.17 -25.54
C MET A 1 17.46 58.28 -26.77
N ASN A 2 17.62 58.79 -28.00
CA ASN A 2 17.44 58.00 -29.24
C ASN A 2 18.51 56.91 -29.52
N SER A 3 19.71 56.99 -28.93
CA SER A 3 20.74 55.94 -29.06
C SER A 3 20.50 54.73 -28.15
N TYR A 4 19.86 54.94 -26.99
CA TYR A 4 19.54 53.89 -26.02
C TYR A 4 18.33 53.04 -26.44
N ILE A 5 17.37 53.64 -27.15
CA ILE A 5 16.18 52.93 -27.66
C ILE A 5 16.55 52.01 -28.85
N LYS A 6 17.43 52.47 -29.76
CA LYS A 6 17.92 51.64 -30.87
C LYS A 6 18.75 50.42 -30.43
N ALA A 7 19.51 50.54 -29.34
CA ALA A 7 20.31 49.44 -28.80
C ALA A 7 19.43 48.35 -28.12
N ASN A 8 18.31 48.74 -27.51
CA ASN A 8 17.37 47.79 -26.91
C ASN A 8 16.50 47.07 -27.94
N ASP A 9 16.11 47.73 -29.04
CA ASP A 9 15.38 47.07 -30.14
C ASP A 9 16.23 46.03 -30.89
N GLN A 10 17.53 46.30 -31.10
CA GLN A 10 18.43 45.32 -31.70
C GLN A 10 18.68 44.11 -30.78
N ARG A 11 18.69 44.30 -29.45
CA ARG A 11 18.78 43.20 -28.48
C ARG A 11 17.49 42.37 -28.41
N ALA A 12 16.33 43.02 -28.45
CA ALA A 12 15.03 42.33 -28.45
C ALA A 12 14.84 41.47 -29.70
N ASN A 13 15.20 42.00 -30.88
CA ASN A 13 15.15 41.24 -32.14
C ASN A 13 16.14 40.07 -32.18
N GLY A 14 17.33 40.20 -31.57
CA GLY A 14 18.30 39.10 -31.48
C GLY A 14 17.87 37.96 -30.55
N ILE A 15 17.12 38.28 -29.48
CA ILE A 15 16.54 37.30 -28.55
C ILE A 15 15.38 36.55 -29.22
N ASP A 16 14.53 37.25 -29.97
CA ASP A 16 13.37 36.66 -30.65
C ASP A 16 13.78 35.70 -31.79
N VAL A 17 14.87 36.00 -32.51
CA VAL A 17 15.47 35.08 -33.50
C VAL A 17 16.10 33.85 -32.84
N SER A 18 16.73 34.00 -31.66
CA SER A 18 17.27 32.85 -30.91
C SER A 18 16.18 31.94 -30.36
N ILE A 19 15.05 32.49 -29.90
CA ILE A 19 13.92 31.71 -29.40
C ILE A 19 13.27 30.92 -30.53
N ARG A 20 13.02 31.52 -31.70
CA ARG A 20 12.48 30.79 -32.87
C ARG A 20 13.39 29.67 -33.34
N ASN A 21 14.72 29.87 -33.31
CA ASN A 21 15.68 28.82 -33.65
C ASN A 21 15.70 27.68 -32.62
N LEU A 22 15.48 27.98 -31.33
CA LEU A 22 15.34 26.97 -30.28
C LEU A 22 14.03 26.18 -30.42
N GLU A 23 12.91 26.84 -30.68
CA GLU A 23 11.61 26.20 -30.90
C GLU A 23 11.63 25.29 -32.13
N SER A 24 12.30 25.71 -33.22
CA SER A 24 12.47 24.86 -34.40
C SER A 24 13.30 23.60 -34.11
N ARG A 25 14.39 23.73 -33.33
CA ARG A 25 15.22 22.58 -32.94
C ARG A 25 14.51 21.61 -31.99
N ILE A 26 13.67 22.15 -31.09
CA ILE A 26 12.82 21.33 -30.21
C ILE A 26 11.76 20.58 -31.04
N GLY A 27 11.18 21.23 -32.05
CA GLY A 27 10.24 20.60 -32.98
C GLY A 27 10.86 19.47 -33.80
N GLU A 28 12.11 19.63 -34.25
CA GLU A 28 12.85 18.55 -34.93
C GLU A 28 13.18 17.40 -33.98
N MET A 29 13.68 17.67 -32.78
CA MET A 29 13.93 16.62 -31.77
C MET A 29 12.66 15.84 -31.39
N ALA A 30 11.52 16.52 -31.28
CA ALA A 30 10.24 15.87 -31.00
C ALA A 30 9.81 14.92 -32.14
N LYS A 31 10.04 15.30 -33.41
CA LYS A 31 9.78 14.44 -34.57
C LYS A 31 10.71 13.23 -34.61
N THR A 32 11.99 13.40 -34.27
CA THR A 32 12.96 12.29 -34.21
C THR A 32 12.59 11.29 -33.10
N LEU A 33 12.19 11.78 -31.92
CA LEU A 33 11.72 10.93 -30.82
C LEU A 33 10.43 10.17 -31.20
N GLN A 34 9.51 10.81 -31.91
CA GLN A 34 8.28 10.16 -32.38
C GLN A 34 8.55 9.08 -33.45
N MET A 35 9.55 9.26 -34.32
CA MET A 35 10.00 8.22 -35.24
C MET A 35 10.64 7.04 -34.50
N GLN A 36 11.52 7.32 -33.53
CA GLN A 36 12.18 6.26 -32.74
C GLN A 36 11.16 5.46 -31.91
N GLU A 37 10.13 6.09 -31.37
CA GLU A 37 9.03 5.39 -30.70
C GLU A 37 8.21 4.52 -31.66
N LYS A 38 7.94 4.99 -32.89
CA LYS A 38 7.24 4.20 -33.92
C LYS A 38 8.05 2.98 -34.37
N GLU A 39 9.36 3.12 -34.57
CA GLU A 39 10.24 2.00 -34.93
C GLU A 39 10.32 0.98 -33.79
N LYS A 40 10.41 1.45 -32.53
CA LYS A 40 10.40 0.58 -31.35
C LYS A 40 9.09 -0.17 -31.19
N PHE A 41 7.95 0.47 -31.48
CA PHE A 41 6.64 -0.17 -31.46
C PHE A 41 6.48 -1.22 -32.58
N SER A 42 7.02 -0.93 -33.78
CA SER A 42 7.02 -1.87 -34.91
C SER A 42 7.87 -3.12 -34.60
N SER A 43 9.06 -2.93 -34.01
CA SER A 43 9.94 -4.01 -33.57
C SER A 43 9.32 -4.87 -32.46
N GLN A 44 8.61 -4.24 -31.50
CA GLN A 44 7.88 -4.97 -30.46
C GLN A 44 6.69 -5.77 -31.00
N LEU A 45 6.02 -5.26 -32.04
CA LEU A 45 4.92 -5.97 -32.70
C LEU A 45 5.42 -7.18 -33.51
N GLU A 46 6.56 -7.04 -34.18
CA GLU A 46 7.28 -8.16 -34.83
C GLU A 46 7.69 -9.24 -33.82
N GLN A 47 8.28 -8.84 -32.69
CA GLN A 47 8.66 -9.79 -31.61
C GLN A 47 7.43 -10.47 -30.98
N ALA A 48 6.31 -9.76 -30.83
CA ALA A 48 5.06 -10.33 -30.35
C ALA A 48 4.46 -11.34 -31.33
N LYS A 49 4.59 -11.11 -32.65
CA LYS A 49 4.18 -12.07 -33.70
C LYS A 49 5.03 -13.34 -33.66
N VAL A 50 6.36 -13.19 -33.56
CA VAL A 50 7.29 -14.34 -33.46
C VAL A 50 7.04 -15.16 -32.19
N MET A 51 6.78 -14.50 -31.06
CA MET A 51 6.44 -15.19 -29.79
C MET A 51 5.07 -15.87 -29.82
N THR A 52 4.13 -15.39 -30.63
CA THR A 52 2.83 -16.04 -30.82
C THR A 52 2.96 -17.30 -31.66
N ILE A 53 3.81 -17.27 -32.70
CA ILE A 53 4.14 -18.43 -33.55
C ILE A 53 4.88 -19.51 -32.75
N LEU A 54 5.79 -19.11 -31.84
CA LEU A 54 6.52 -20.05 -30.96
C LEU A 54 5.66 -20.65 -29.84
N ARG A 55 4.55 -19.99 -29.45
CA ARG A 55 3.60 -20.50 -28.44
C ARG A 55 2.54 -21.44 -29.01
N SER A 56 2.29 -21.38 -30.32
CA SER A 56 1.49 -22.39 -31.02
C SER A 56 2.37 -23.56 -31.47
N GLY A 57 2.79 -24.40 -30.53
CA GLY A 57 3.46 -25.65 -30.84
C GLY A 57 2.54 -26.58 -31.64
N ARG A 58 2.63 -26.54 -32.98
CA ARG A 58 2.25 -27.66 -33.84
C ARG A 58 3.49 -28.13 -34.57
N VAL A 59 3.97 -29.29 -34.15
CA VAL A 59 4.93 -30.11 -34.88
C VAL A 59 4.28 -30.49 -36.22
N LEU A 60 4.97 -30.15 -37.30
CA LEU A 60 4.67 -30.64 -38.65
C LEU A 60 4.94 -32.15 -38.68
N ASN A 61 3.90 -32.95 -38.86
CA ASN A 61 4.01 -34.27 -39.47
C ASN A 61 2.99 -34.32 -40.61
N GLY A 62 3.48 -34.73 -41.78
CA GLY A 62 2.82 -34.50 -43.06
C GLY A 62 1.60 -35.37 -43.36
N GLY A 63 1.00 -35.07 -44.51
CA GLY A 63 0.09 -35.94 -45.23
C GLY A 63 -1.33 -35.42 -45.38
N SER A 64 -1.74 -35.32 -46.65
CA SER A 64 -3.09 -35.24 -47.22
C SER A 64 -3.88 -33.91 -47.14
N GLU A 65 -4.20 -33.49 -48.36
CA GLU A 65 -5.14 -32.48 -48.84
C GLU A 65 -6.54 -32.60 -48.22
N GLU A 66 -7.21 -31.47 -48.00
CA GLU A 66 -8.55 -31.18 -48.56
C GLU A 66 -9.08 -29.78 -48.14
N ASN A 67 -9.21 -28.91 -49.15
CA ASN A 67 -10.27 -27.95 -49.50
C ASN A 67 -11.07 -27.12 -48.45
N ILE A 68 -11.00 -25.78 -48.65
CA ILE A 68 -12.09 -24.78 -48.92
C ILE A 68 -13.23 -24.66 -47.85
N SER A 69 -13.76 -23.53 -47.40
CA SER A 69 -13.88 -22.10 -47.79
C SER A 69 -14.19 -21.26 -46.54
N ILE A 70 -13.86 -19.96 -46.54
CA ILE A 70 -14.58 -18.97 -45.72
C ILE A 70 -14.89 -17.77 -46.61
N ASP A 71 -16.18 -17.51 -46.76
CA ASP A 71 -16.76 -16.39 -47.50
C ASP A 71 -16.53 -15.04 -46.80
N ASP A 72 -16.15 -14.07 -47.62
CA ASP A 72 -16.24 -12.63 -47.38
C ASP A 72 -17.71 -12.20 -47.40
N GLU A 73 -18.12 -11.30 -46.49
CA GLU A 73 -18.96 -10.18 -46.92
C GLU A 73 -18.90 -8.94 -46.00
N ARG A 74 -18.88 -7.81 -46.71
CA ARG A 74 -18.62 -6.40 -46.35
C ARG A 74 -19.68 -5.77 -45.46
N THR A 75 -19.34 -4.69 -44.74
CA THR A 75 -19.68 -3.30 -45.18
C THR A 75 -19.08 -2.20 -44.30
N GLN A 76 -18.57 -1.17 -44.99
CA GLN A 76 -18.10 0.12 -44.53
C GLN A 76 -19.28 1.07 -44.26
N GLU A 77 -19.13 2.03 -43.35
CA GLU A 77 -19.81 3.33 -43.47
C GLU A 77 -19.08 4.46 -42.73
N GLU A 78 -19.31 5.67 -43.23
CA GLU A 78 -18.43 6.84 -43.36
C GLU A 78 -18.19 7.71 -42.10
N TYR A 79 -17.02 8.38 -42.11
CA TYR A 79 -16.73 9.60 -41.37
C TYR A 79 -16.91 10.81 -42.30
N LYS A 80 -17.78 11.76 -41.94
CA LYS A 80 -17.77 13.14 -42.44
C LYS A 80 -17.67 14.10 -41.25
N GLY A 81 -16.76 15.06 -41.38
CA GLY A 81 -16.35 15.96 -40.30
C GLY A 81 -17.21 17.21 -40.16
N GLU A 82 -16.87 17.99 -39.13
CA GLU A 82 -17.11 19.43 -39.09
C GLU A 82 -16.09 20.09 -38.17
N GLU A 83 -15.55 21.21 -38.65
CA GLU A 83 -14.49 22.02 -38.09
C GLU A 83 -15.10 23.34 -37.56
N LYS A 84 -14.45 23.94 -36.55
CA LYS A 84 -14.59 25.32 -36.02
C LYS A 84 -15.53 25.54 -34.82
N SER A 85 -14.93 25.82 -33.66
CA SER A 85 -15.16 27.10 -32.94
C SER A 85 -14.14 27.35 -31.82
N ALA A 86 -13.96 28.65 -31.58
CA ALA A 86 -12.84 29.32 -30.97
C ALA A 86 -12.75 29.29 -29.43
N MET A 87 -11.56 29.69 -28.96
CA MET A 87 -11.18 30.25 -27.66
C MET A 87 -12.31 30.63 -26.67
N ALA A 88 -12.19 30.15 -25.43
CA ALA A 88 -12.44 30.94 -24.23
C ALA A 88 -11.68 30.35 -23.03
N ILE A 89 -10.69 31.11 -22.52
CA ILE A 89 -10.02 30.87 -21.23
C ILE A 89 -10.77 31.70 -20.17
N PRO A 90 -11.36 31.11 -19.12
CA PRO A 90 -11.75 31.88 -17.95
C PRO A 90 -10.59 31.93 -16.97
N ARG A 91 -10.02 33.14 -16.84
CA ARG A 91 -9.28 33.55 -15.64
C ARG A 91 -10.24 33.56 -14.46
N LEU A 92 -9.97 32.78 -13.42
CA LEU A 92 -10.62 32.93 -12.12
C LEU A 92 -9.57 33.31 -11.08
N ALA A 93 -9.73 34.53 -10.60
CA ALA A 93 -8.87 35.22 -9.66
C ALA A 93 -8.88 34.53 -8.29
N PHE A 94 -7.70 34.34 -7.72
CA PHE A 94 -7.51 34.04 -6.31
C PHE A 94 -7.86 35.29 -5.49
N ALA A 95 -9.03 35.29 -4.84
CA ALA A 95 -9.32 36.19 -3.74
C ALA A 95 -8.97 35.49 -2.41
N CYS A 96 -7.79 35.78 -1.87
CA CYS A 96 -7.43 35.44 -0.51
C CYS A 96 -8.21 36.32 0.48
N LYS A 97 -8.92 35.71 1.43
CA LYS A 97 -9.30 36.35 2.71
C LYS A 97 -8.98 35.41 3.88
N PRO A 98 -8.62 35.95 5.05
CA PRO A 98 -7.81 35.25 6.04
C PRO A 98 -8.64 34.33 6.93
N ARG A 99 -8.12 33.14 7.22
CA ARG A 99 -8.66 32.23 8.24
C ARG A 99 -8.42 32.83 9.63
N CYS A 100 -9.50 33.07 10.37
CA CYS A 100 -9.44 33.38 11.80
C CYS A 100 -9.11 32.10 12.59
N PHE A 101 -8.06 32.18 13.40
CA PHE A 101 -7.66 31.18 14.38
C PHE A 101 -8.72 31.08 15.48
N SER A 102 -9.23 29.87 15.74
CA SER A 102 -9.85 29.55 17.02
C SER A 102 -9.06 28.42 17.67
N LEU A 103 -8.20 28.78 18.62
CA LEU A 103 -7.59 27.87 19.58
C LEU A 103 -8.70 27.10 20.33
N ARG A 104 -8.56 25.78 20.44
CA ARG A 104 -9.22 25.01 21.50
C ARG A 104 -8.14 24.32 22.35
N PRO A 105 -8.34 24.22 23.68
CA PRO A 105 -7.36 23.64 24.58
C PRO A 105 -7.34 22.11 24.50
N SER A 106 -6.17 21.57 24.77
CA SER A 106 -5.86 20.15 24.91
C SER A 106 -6.68 19.50 26.04
N LEU A 107 -7.39 18.43 25.71
CA LEU A 107 -7.93 17.52 26.72
C LEU A 107 -6.86 16.50 27.11
N VAL A 108 -6.44 16.60 28.36
CA VAL A 108 -5.60 15.66 29.10
C VAL A 108 -6.12 14.24 28.94
N HIS A 109 -5.31 13.33 28.41
CA HIS A 109 -5.57 11.89 28.49
C HIS A 109 -4.39 11.16 29.12
N CYS A 110 -4.73 10.44 30.19
CA CYS A 110 -3.85 9.69 31.06
C CYS A 110 -3.00 8.67 30.31
N LEU A 111 -1.69 8.72 30.55
CA LEU A 111 -0.72 7.69 30.22
C LEU A 111 -0.97 6.44 31.08
N GLY A 112 -1.71 5.48 30.54
CA GLY A 112 -1.70 4.11 31.02
C GLY A 112 -0.58 3.34 30.34
N LYS A 113 0.55 3.12 31.04
CA LYS A 113 1.57 2.14 30.66
C LYS A 113 0.91 0.77 30.53
N VAL A 114 0.82 0.23 29.31
CA VAL A 114 0.51 -1.18 29.08
C VAL A 114 1.83 -1.88 28.74
N GLY A 115 2.24 -2.78 29.61
CA GLY A 115 3.45 -3.59 29.44
C GLY A 115 3.34 -4.53 28.25
N PHE A 116 4.42 -4.62 27.47
CA PHE A 116 4.58 -5.63 26.43
C PHE A 116 4.67 -7.01 27.08
N GLY A 117 3.60 -7.79 26.99
CA GLY A 117 3.61 -9.20 27.32
C GLY A 117 4.44 -9.98 26.30
N SER A 118 5.42 -10.72 26.81
CA SER A 118 6.36 -11.60 26.10
C SER A 118 5.71 -12.40 24.97
N VAL A 119 6.42 -12.43 23.83
CA VAL A 119 6.17 -13.31 22.68
C VAL A 119 6.06 -14.76 23.17
N ALA A 120 4.89 -15.36 23.04
CA ALA A 120 4.69 -16.77 23.39
C ALA A 120 5.37 -17.67 22.35
N ALA A 121 6.17 -18.60 22.87
CA ALA A 121 6.99 -19.56 22.15
C ALA A 121 6.19 -20.40 21.12
N ILE A 122 6.85 -20.66 20.00
CA ILE A 122 6.34 -21.38 18.83
C ILE A 122 6.60 -22.88 19.04
N GLN A 123 5.55 -23.70 19.15
CA GLN A 123 5.66 -25.15 18.99
C GLN A 123 5.39 -25.59 17.52
N PRO A 124 6.06 -26.65 17.04
CA PRO A 124 5.98 -27.10 15.65
C PRO A 124 4.71 -27.92 15.39
N LEU A 125 4.26 -27.92 14.14
CA LEU A 125 3.25 -28.84 13.63
C LEU A 125 3.83 -29.49 12.37
N ASP A 126 4.10 -30.78 12.48
CA ASP A 126 4.45 -31.67 11.37
C ASP A 126 3.18 -32.20 10.66
N ASP A 127 3.44 -32.61 9.43
CA ASP A 127 2.69 -33.49 8.52
C ASP A 127 1.28 -33.05 8.06
N SER A 128 1.21 -32.63 6.79
CA SER A 128 -0.04 -32.19 6.12
C SER A 128 -0.21 -32.75 4.71
N GLU A 129 0.45 -33.87 4.37
CA GLU A 129 0.28 -34.48 3.05
C GLU A 129 -0.96 -35.37 2.92
N SER A 130 -1.49 -35.93 4.02
CA SER A 130 -2.60 -36.90 3.95
C SER A 130 -4.00 -36.27 3.86
N ILE A 131 -4.20 -35.07 4.43
CA ILE A 131 -5.55 -34.44 4.49
C ILE A 131 -5.90 -33.73 3.16
N ILE A 132 -4.92 -33.40 2.33
CA ILE A 132 -5.11 -32.51 1.17
C ILE A 132 -5.51 -33.28 -0.11
N LYS A 133 -5.17 -34.57 -0.24
CA LYS A 133 -5.62 -35.39 -1.39
C LYS A 133 -7.14 -35.52 -1.47
N HIS A 134 -7.85 -35.48 -0.33
CA HIS A 134 -9.32 -35.57 -0.32
C HIS A 134 -10.04 -34.30 -0.80
N ALA A 135 -9.39 -33.12 -0.76
CA ALA A 135 -10.04 -31.87 -1.17
C ALA A 135 -9.94 -31.60 -2.68
N ILE A 136 -9.04 -32.30 -3.40
CA ILE A 136 -8.77 -32.07 -4.83
C ILE A 136 -9.44 -33.14 -5.71
N LEU A 137 -9.85 -34.29 -5.16
CA LEU A 137 -10.40 -35.42 -5.93
C LEU A 137 -11.94 -35.55 -5.94
N ASN A 138 -12.68 -34.75 -5.18
CA ASN A 138 -14.15 -34.88 -5.10
C ASN A 138 -14.89 -33.96 -6.10
N SER A 139 -14.58 -34.15 -7.39
CA SER A 139 -15.42 -33.74 -8.50
C SER A 139 -15.64 -34.94 -9.41
N ASP A 140 -16.26 -36.01 -8.90
CA ASP A 140 -16.93 -37.05 -9.70
C ASP A 140 -17.75 -37.96 -8.77
N HIS A 141 -18.96 -38.33 -9.21
CA HIS A 141 -19.95 -39.10 -8.44
C HIS A 141 -19.52 -40.56 -8.19
N SER A 142 -19.60 -41.03 -6.93
CA SER A 142 -20.28 -42.30 -6.54
C SER A 142 -20.05 -42.64 -5.06
N HIS A 143 -21.05 -43.31 -4.47
CA HIS A 143 -21.14 -43.68 -3.06
C HIS A 143 -20.04 -44.65 -2.59
N ALA A 144 -19.36 -44.32 -1.49
CA ALA A 144 -18.84 -45.29 -0.53
C ALA A 144 -18.71 -44.65 0.87
N LYS A 145 -19.28 -45.32 1.87
CA LYS A 145 -19.23 -44.99 3.30
C LYS A 145 -17.85 -45.38 3.85
N GLU A 146 -17.17 -44.44 4.52
CA GLU A 146 -16.33 -44.76 5.67
C GLU A 146 -16.04 -43.50 6.50
N GLY A 147 -16.18 -43.63 7.83
CA GLY A 147 -16.28 -42.54 8.78
C GLY A 147 -14.94 -42.07 9.34
N SER A 148 -14.75 -40.76 9.36
CA SER A 148 -13.89 -40.03 10.29
C SER A 148 -14.41 -38.60 10.37
N GLU A 149 -15.24 -38.37 11.37
CA GLU A 149 -16.11 -37.22 11.52
C GLU A 149 -15.34 -36.00 12.07
N SER A 150 -14.92 -35.11 11.16
CA SER A 150 -14.68 -33.69 11.45
C SER A 150 -15.60 -32.87 10.55
N SER A 151 -16.91 -33.00 10.77
CA SER A 151 -17.90 -32.12 10.16
C SER A 151 -17.53 -30.67 10.52
N ARG A 152 -17.19 -29.86 9.51
CA ARG A 152 -17.04 -28.41 9.67
C ARG A 152 -18.43 -27.88 10.03
N LYS A 153 -18.80 -27.86 11.32
CA LYS A 153 -20.03 -27.24 11.80
C LYS A 153 -20.12 -25.83 11.20
N LYS A 154 -21.14 -25.58 10.37
CA LYS A 154 -21.40 -24.26 9.77
C LYS A 154 -21.45 -23.23 10.90
N PRO A 155 -20.90 -22.02 10.72
CA PRO A 155 -20.98 -20.99 11.75
C PRO A 155 -22.45 -20.67 12.01
N GLU A 156 -22.88 -20.93 13.25
CA GLU A 156 -24.19 -20.53 13.75
C GLU A 156 -24.30 -19.00 13.72
N TRP A 157 -25.42 -18.48 13.23
CA TRP A 157 -25.68 -17.05 13.16
C TRP A 157 -25.85 -16.47 14.55
N LYS A 158 -25.12 -15.39 14.86
CA LYS A 158 -25.11 -14.80 16.20
C LYS A 158 -25.51 -13.34 16.16
N LYS A 159 -26.45 -13.00 17.04
CA LYS A 159 -26.84 -11.62 17.38
C LYS A 159 -26.34 -11.34 18.78
N LEU A 160 -25.32 -10.50 18.90
CA LEU A 160 -24.62 -10.24 20.16
C LEU A 160 -24.91 -8.80 20.62
N ASN A 161 -25.08 -8.61 21.92
CA ASN A 161 -25.24 -7.27 22.47
C ASN A 161 -23.92 -6.50 22.35
N ALA A 162 -23.98 -5.28 21.81
CA ALA A 162 -22.81 -4.44 21.60
C ALA A 162 -22.10 -4.08 22.92
N LYS A 163 -22.85 -3.95 24.03
CA LYS A 163 -22.30 -3.65 25.35
C LYS A 163 -21.41 -4.78 25.88
N ASP A 164 -21.80 -6.03 25.65
CA ASP A 164 -21.02 -7.21 26.06
C ASP A 164 -19.70 -7.33 25.28
N LEU A 165 -19.66 -6.75 24.08
CA LEU A 165 -18.45 -6.63 23.26
C LEU A 165 -17.65 -5.35 23.54
N GLY A 166 -18.07 -4.54 24.51
CA GLY A 166 -17.40 -3.29 24.89
C GLY A 166 -17.59 -2.14 23.90
N ILE A 167 -18.55 -2.24 22.97
CA ILE A 167 -18.83 -1.21 21.98
C ILE A 167 -19.81 -0.20 22.56
N SER A 168 -19.44 1.08 22.49
CA SER A 168 -20.31 2.20 22.84
C SER A 168 -20.51 3.12 21.64
N THR A 169 -21.70 3.72 21.50
CA THR A 169 -21.99 4.72 20.47
C THR A 169 -21.13 5.98 20.59
N SER A 170 -20.54 6.23 21.77
CA SER A 170 -19.57 7.32 21.97
C SER A 170 -18.26 7.11 21.23
N MET A 171 -17.93 5.86 20.86
CA MET A 171 -16.73 5.52 20.10
C MET A 171 -16.85 5.86 18.60
N ILE A 172 -18.07 6.17 18.14
CA ILE A 172 -18.33 6.57 16.76
C ILE A 172 -18.10 8.07 16.64
N ASP A 173 -17.29 8.48 15.67
CA ASP A 173 -16.99 9.88 15.43
C ASP A 173 -18.26 10.68 15.06
N ARG A 174 -18.19 12.00 15.25
CA ARG A 174 -19.33 12.88 15.07
C ARG A 174 -19.81 12.94 13.61
N PRO A 175 -18.93 13.07 12.59
CA PRO A 175 -19.32 12.98 11.18
C PRO A 175 -20.09 11.69 10.86
N THR A 176 -19.56 10.52 11.20
CA THR A 176 -20.24 9.23 10.95
C THR A 176 -21.60 9.16 11.64
N ARG A 177 -21.71 9.64 12.89
CA ARG A 177 -23.01 9.73 13.59
C ARG A 177 -24.01 10.65 12.87
N LYS A 178 -23.58 11.76 12.27
CA LYS A 178 -24.47 12.63 11.48
C LYS A 178 -25.03 11.87 10.27
N VAL A 179 -24.18 11.14 9.53
CA VAL A 179 -24.61 10.34 8.37
C VAL A 179 -25.57 9.22 8.78
N LEU A 180 -25.21 8.44 9.80
CA LEU A 180 -26.07 7.39 10.36
C LEU A 180 -27.44 7.94 10.74
N ASN A 181 -27.49 9.08 11.45
CA ASN A 181 -28.76 9.70 11.88
C ASN A 181 -29.57 10.25 10.70
N GLY A 182 -28.91 10.84 9.70
CA GLY A 182 -29.57 11.36 8.50
C GLY A 182 -30.30 10.28 7.72
N LEU A 183 -29.63 9.14 7.49
CA LEU A 183 -30.23 7.98 6.82
C LEU A 183 -31.31 7.32 7.67
N LYS A 184 -31.08 7.15 8.98
CA LYS A 184 -32.07 6.56 9.89
C LYS A 184 -33.37 7.37 9.97
N LYS A 185 -33.27 8.70 9.98
CA LYS A 185 -34.45 9.61 9.98
C LYS A 185 -35.30 9.48 8.72
N LYS A 186 -34.72 9.05 7.60
CA LYS A 186 -35.42 8.79 6.34
C LYS A 186 -36.04 7.38 6.30
N GLY A 187 -35.89 6.58 7.35
CA GLY A 187 -36.46 5.23 7.47
C GLY A 187 -35.55 4.12 6.97
N TYR A 188 -34.32 4.42 6.54
CA TYR A 188 -33.39 3.40 6.04
C TYR A 188 -32.71 2.62 7.17
N GLU A 189 -32.39 1.36 6.90
CA GLU A 189 -31.50 0.57 7.74
C GLU A 189 -30.06 0.99 7.51
N VAL A 190 -29.27 1.03 8.58
CA VAL A 190 -27.86 1.44 8.53
C VAL A 190 -27.04 0.59 9.49
N TYR A 191 -25.85 0.21 9.03
CA TYR A 191 -24.93 -0.64 9.76
C TYR A 191 -23.52 -0.09 9.61
N LEU A 192 -22.74 -0.12 10.68
CA LEU A 192 -21.29 -0.04 10.59
C LEU A 192 -20.76 -1.42 10.22
N VAL A 193 -19.81 -1.49 9.30
CA VAL A 193 -19.32 -2.76 8.75
C VAL A 193 -17.80 -2.77 8.58
N GLY A 194 -17.21 -3.95 8.45
CA GLY A 194 -15.80 -4.04 8.04
C GLY A 194 -14.81 -3.86 9.17
N GLY A 195 -13.71 -3.17 8.85
CA GLY A 195 -12.57 -3.00 9.76
C GLY A 195 -12.93 -2.21 11.02
N CYS A 196 -13.88 -1.27 10.93
CA CYS A 196 -14.29 -0.44 12.05
C CYS A 196 -14.91 -1.26 13.18
N VAL A 197 -15.82 -2.19 12.88
CA VAL A 197 -16.48 -3.04 13.88
C VAL A 197 -15.46 -3.92 14.61
N ARG A 198 -14.56 -4.54 13.85
CA ARG A 198 -13.45 -5.34 14.41
C ARG A 198 -12.57 -4.52 15.34
N ASP A 199 -12.16 -3.33 14.92
CA ASP A 199 -11.25 -2.48 15.69
C ASP A 199 -11.94 -1.98 16.97
N LEU A 200 -13.23 -1.62 16.92
CA LEU A 200 -14.04 -1.31 18.10
C LEU A 200 -14.07 -2.48 19.11
N ILE A 201 -14.31 -3.71 18.64
CA ILE A 201 -14.31 -4.92 19.51
C ILE A 201 -12.95 -5.14 20.16
N LEU A 202 -11.87 -4.87 19.41
CA LEU A 202 -10.49 -4.97 19.90
C LEU A 202 -10.05 -3.76 20.75
N LYS A 203 -10.96 -2.80 21.01
CA LYS A 203 -10.67 -1.54 21.72
C LYS A 203 -9.54 -0.73 21.07
N ARG A 204 -9.45 -0.79 19.74
CA ARG A 204 -8.51 -0.01 18.93
C ARG A 204 -9.26 1.10 18.19
N THR A 205 -8.56 2.16 17.86
CA THR A 205 -9.10 3.25 17.03
C THR A 205 -9.30 2.77 15.59
N PRO A 206 -10.53 2.80 15.04
CA PRO A 206 -10.77 2.57 13.62
C PRO A 206 -10.05 3.61 12.77
N LYS A 207 -9.53 3.20 11.61
CA LYS A 207 -8.96 4.12 10.62
C LYS A 207 -10.07 4.95 9.95
N ASP A 208 -11.12 4.26 9.56
CA ASP A 208 -12.28 4.75 8.81
C ASP A 208 -13.54 4.06 9.33
N PHE A 209 -14.70 4.68 9.09
CA PHE A 209 -16.01 4.11 9.40
C PHE A 209 -16.81 3.93 8.11
N ASP A 210 -17.00 2.67 7.74
CA ASP A 210 -17.80 2.29 6.57
C ASP A 210 -19.24 2.08 6.98
N ILE A 211 -20.16 2.79 6.33
CA ILE A 211 -21.61 2.63 6.53
C ILE A 211 -22.19 1.78 5.40
N LEU A 212 -22.98 0.77 5.75
CA LEU A 212 -23.81 0.02 4.83
C LEU A 212 -25.29 0.35 5.08
N THR A 213 -26.06 0.60 4.02
CA THR A 213 -27.47 0.98 4.14
C THR A 213 -28.39 0.24 3.18
N SER A 214 -29.68 0.16 3.54
CA SER A 214 -30.76 -0.29 2.63
C SER A 214 -31.13 0.74 1.57
N ALA A 215 -30.75 2.01 1.74
CA ALA A 215 -30.96 3.04 0.73
C ALA A 215 -30.17 2.74 -0.55
N GLU A 216 -30.72 3.03 -1.72
CA GLU A 216 -29.95 3.08 -2.96
C GLU A 216 -28.98 4.27 -2.95
N LEU A 217 -27.87 4.17 -3.70
CA LEU A 217 -26.88 5.25 -3.75
C LEU A 217 -27.47 6.59 -4.22
N LYS A 218 -28.46 6.56 -5.13
CA LYS A 218 -29.19 7.78 -5.57
C LYS A 218 -30.06 8.39 -4.46
N GLU A 219 -30.50 7.60 -3.49
CA GLU A 219 -31.25 8.10 -2.34
C GLU A 219 -30.32 8.68 -1.28
N VAL A 220 -29.14 8.08 -1.12
CA VAL A 220 -28.05 8.63 -0.29
C VAL A 220 -27.65 10.02 -0.79
N THR A 221 -27.45 10.20 -2.10
CA THR A 221 -27.11 11.51 -2.68
C THR A 221 -28.21 12.55 -2.52
N ARG A 222 -29.50 12.15 -2.54
CA ARG A 222 -30.62 13.05 -2.24
C ARG A 222 -30.71 13.43 -0.76
N THR A 223 -30.18 12.58 0.14
CA THR A 223 -30.21 12.81 1.58
C THR A 223 -29.13 13.80 2.02
N PHE A 224 -27.99 13.84 1.33
CA PHE A 224 -26.84 14.68 1.70
C PHE A 224 -26.40 15.58 0.54
N SER A 225 -26.42 16.90 0.77
CA SER A 225 -26.09 17.90 -0.27
C SER A 225 -24.67 17.79 -0.82
N ARG A 226 -23.70 17.36 0.00
CA ARG A 226 -22.29 17.15 -0.40
C ARG A 226 -21.96 15.66 -0.48
N CYS A 227 -22.58 14.96 -1.41
CA CYS A 227 -22.38 13.53 -1.63
C CYS A 227 -22.05 13.26 -3.10
N GLN A 228 -21.04 12.42 -3.35
CA GLN A 228 -20.68 11.98 -4.69
C GLN A 228 -20.61 10.46 -4.77
N ILE A 229 -21.08 9.90 -5.88
CA ILE A 229 -20.89 8.47 -6.16
C ILE A 229 -19.53 8.32 -6.85
N VAL A 230 -18.69 7.46 -6.30
CA VAL A 230 -17.36 7.14 -6.82
C VAL A 230 -17.23 5.64 -7.05
N GLY A 231 -16.33 5.27 -7.97
CA GLY A 231 -16.11 3.89 -8.38
C GLY A 231 -17.05 3.44 -9.49
N LYS A 232 -16.48 2.87 -10.56
CA LYS A 232 -17.25 2.31 -11.69
C LYS A 232 -17.73 0.88 -11.40
N ARG A 233 -16.82 0.02 -10.92
CA ARG A 233 -17.09 -1.40 -10.65
C ARG A 233 -17.76 -1.63 -9.28
N PHE A 234 -17.36 -0.84 -8.29
CA PHE A 234 -17.88 -0.90 -6.92
C PHE A 234 -18.34 0.52 -6.56
N PRO A 235 -19.53 0.93 -7.03
CA PRO A 235 -20.01 2.27 -6.76
C PRO A 235 -20.32 2.41 -5.26
N ILE A 236 -19.77 3.46 -4.64
CA ILE A 236 -20.00 3.84 -3.25
C ILE A 236 -20.23 5.36 -3.18
N CYS A 237 -20.89 5.83 -2.13
CA CYS A 237 -21.09 7.24 -1.87
C CYS A 237 -20.01 7.78 -0.93
N HIS A 238 -19.33 8.86 -1.32
CA HIS A 238 -18.49 9.67 -0.45
C HIS A 238 -19.30 10.87 0.04
N VAL A 239 -19.72 10.83 1.30
CA VAL A 239 -20.43 11.93 1.96
C VAL A 239 -19.40 12.82 2.64
N HIS A 240 -19.30 14.08 2.19
CA HIS A 240 -18.36 15.04 2.75
C HIS A 240 -19.04 15.81 3.89
N LEU A 241 -18.52 15.65 5.09
CA LEU A 241 -18.93 16.40 6.27
C LEU A 241 -17.71 17.11 6.84
N ASP A 242 -17.79 18.44 6.88
CA ASP A 242 -16.68 19.28 7.32
C ASP A 242 -15.41 18.93 6.49
N ASP A 243 -14.30 18.54 7.13
CA ASP A 243 -13.06 18.09 6.47
C ASP A 243 -12.93 16.55 6.43
N THR A 244 -14.02 15.82 6.67
CA THR A 244 -14.04 14.35 6.72
C THR A 244 -14.90 13.75 5.63
N ILE A 245 -14.48 12.59 5.13
CA ILE A 245 -15.22 11.81 4.15
C ILE A 245 -15.73 10.55 4.85
N VAL A 246 -17.03 10.32 4.77
CA VAL A 246 -17.68 9.09 5.27
C VAL A 246 -18.11 8.27 4.07
N GLU A 247 -17.67 7.01 4.02
CA GLU A 247 -18.01 6.08 2.96
C GLU A 247 -19.35 5.39 3.26
N VAL A 248 -20.26 5.43 2.29
CA VAL A 248 -21.60 4.84 2.37
C VAL A 248 -21.82 3.89 1.20
N SER A 249 -22.05 2.62 1.49
CA SER A 249 -22.36 1.56 0.53
C SER A 249 -23.82 1.11 0.65
N SER A 250 -24.39 0.55 -0.42
CA SER A 250 -25.74 -0.01 -0.44
C SER A 250 -25.74 -1.53 -0.63
N PHE A 251 -26.70 -2.23 -0.01
CA PHE A 251 -26.91 -3.67 -0.23
C PHE A 251 -27.16 -4.00 -1.71
N SER A 252 -27.86 -3.14 -2.45
CA SER A 252 -28.24 -3.37 -3.85
C SER A 252 -27.06 -3.35 -4.82
N THR A 253 -26.05 -2.54 -4.52
CA THR A 253 -24.81 -2.45 -5.32
C THR A 253 -23.82 -3.56 -5.00
N CYS A 254 -23.84 -4.08 -3.78
CA CYS A 254 -23.05 -5.27 -3.42
C CYS A 254 -23.59 -6.54 -4.12
N GLY A 255 -24.92 -6.70 -4.24
CA GLY A 255 -25.54 -7.90 -4.82
C GLY A 255 -25.22 -8.18 -6.31
N ARG A 256 -25.02 -7.14 -7.14
CA ARG A 256 -24.91 -7.27 -8.60
C ARG A 256 -23.61 -7.93 -9.11
N ASN A 257 -22.53 -7.89 -8.33
CA ASN A 257 -21.22 -8.36 -8.78
C ASN A 257 -20.97 -9.86 -8.52
N PHE A 258 -21.85 -10.53 -7.78
CA PHE A 258 -21.71 -11.94 -7.39
C PHE A 258 -22.63 -12.90 -8.18
N SER A 259 -23.38 -12.39 -9.17
CA SER A 259 -24.32 -13.17 -9.99
C SER A 259 -23.64 -14.09 -11.03
N ARG A 260 -22.33 -14.34 -10.94
CA ARG A 260 -21.61 -15.25 -11.84
C ARG A 260 -20.89 -16.34 -11.04
N GLY A 261 -21.60 -17.42 -10.73
CA GLY A 261 -20.98 -18.75 -10.72
C GLY A 261 -20.85 -19.53 -9.41
N PHE A 262 -21.28 -19.02 -8.25
CA PHE A 262 -21.24 -19.81 -7.02
C PHE A 262 -22.63 -19.97 -6.40
N ASN A 263 -23.29 -21.06 -6.77
CA ASN A 263 -24.38 -21.63 -5.98
C ASN A 263 -23.75 -22.18 -4.69
N TYR A 264 -23.61 -21.35 -3.66
CA TYR A 264 -23.61 -21.90 -2.31
C TYR A 264 -25.03 -22.42 -2.09
N GLU A 265 -25.25 -23.65 -2.55
CA GLU A 265 -26.54 -24.33 -2.43
C GLU A 265 -26.93 -24.41 -0.97
N PHE A 266 -28.16 -23.97 -0.77
CA PHE A 266 -28.76 -23.53 0.47
C PHE A 266 -29.47 -24.73 1.09
N GLU A 267 -28.71 -25.63 1.71
CA GLU A 267 -29.30 -26.65 2.58
C GLU A 267 -29.16 -26.22 4.05
N GLY A 268 -30.30 -25.90 4.66
CA GLY A 268 -30.45 -25.64 6.10
C GLY A 268 -30.33 -24.18 6.49
N LEU A 269 -31.27 -23.33 6.05
CA LEU A 269 -31.55 -22.12 6.83
C LEU A 269 -32.20 -22.55 8.15
N ASP A 270 -31.75 -21.92 9.23
CA ASP A 270 -32.35 -22.07 10.55
C ASP A 270 -33.82 -21.67 10.46
N ASP A 271 -34.72 -22.42 11.10
CA ASP A 271 -36.19 -22.42 10.91
C ASP A 271 -36.89 -21.12 11.40
N GLY A 272 -36.15 -20.02 11.53
CA GLY A 272 -36.59 -18.71 12.05
C GLY A 272 -35.86 -17.50 11.43
N CYS A 273 -35.36 -17.64 10.21
CA CYS A 273 -34.60 -16.60 9.50
C CYS A 273 -35.50 -15.55 8.82
N ASP A 274 -35.29 -14.27 9.15
CA ASP A 274 -35.96 -13.15 8.47
C ASP A 274 -35.27 -12.81 7.13
N GLU A 275 -36.02 -12.27 6.17
CA GLU A 275 -35.51 -11.80 4.87
C GLU A 275 -34.35 -10.83 5.04
N LYS A 276 -34.42 -9.99 6.09
CA LYS A 276 -33.35 -9.05 6.44
C LYS A 276 -32.06 -9.73 6.86
N ASP A 277 -32.14 -10.83 7.62
CA ASP A 277 -30.96 -11.59 8.02
C ASP A 277 -30.28 -12.22 6.80
N TYR A 278 -31.08 -12.69 5.83
CA TYR A 278 -30.57 -13.22 4.58
C TYR A 278 -29.83 -12.15 3.74
N ILE A 279 -30.36 -10.93 3.65
CA ILE A 279 -29.70 -9.81 2.95
C ILE A 279 -28.36 -9.46 3.62
N ARG A 280 -28.33 -9.37 4.95
CA ARG A 280 -27.10 -9.08 5.72
C ARG A 280 -26.06 -10.18 5.55
N TRP A 281 -26.47 -11.44 5.66
CA TRP A 281 -25.59 -12.59 5.45
C TRP A 281 -25.00 -12.61 4.04
N ARG A 282 -25.81 -12.36 3.01
CA ARG A 282 -25.35 -12.30 1.61
C ARG A 282 -24.30 -11.21 1.42
N ASN A 283 -24.45 -10.06 2.07
CA ASN A 283 -23.40 -9.03 2.04
C ASN A 283 -22.10 -9.52 2.69
N CYS A 284 -22.21 -10.25 3.81
CA CYS A 284 -21.05 -10.78 4.52
C CYS A 284 -20.25 -11.78 3.67
N LEU A 285 -20.90 -12.59 2.82
CA LEU A 285 -20.24 -13.56 1.94
C LEU A 285 -19.26 -12.94 0.94
N GLN A 286 -19.54 -11.71 0.51
CA GLN A 286 -18.75 -11.03 -0.51
C GLN A 286 -17.47 -10.41 0.06
N ARG A 287 -17.31 -10.44 1.38
CA ARG A 287 -16.19 -9.85 2.10
C ARG A 287 -14.99 -10.79 2.12
N ASP A 288 -13.83 -10.19 2.35
CA ASP A 288 -12.56 -10.90 2.30
C ASP A 288 -12.36 -11.84 3.49
N LEU A 289 -12.52 -11.33 4.71
CA LEU A 289 -12.16 -12.01 5.96
C LEU A 289 -13.33 -12.09 6.93
N THR A 290 -13.43 -13.18 7.69
CA THR A 290 -14.48 -13.40 8.70
C THR A 290 -14.52 -12.28 9.74
N ILE A 291 -13.36 -11.81 10.16
CA ILE A 291 -13.23 -10.71 11.13
C ILE A 291 -13.66 -9.35 10.55
N ASN A 292 -13.71 -9.21 9.22
CA ASN A 292 -14.17 -8.00 8.52
C ASN A 292 -15.62 -8.14 8.03
N SER A 293 -16.27 -9.27 8.27
CA SER A 293 -17.67 -9.51 7.92
C SER A 293 -18.62 -9.30 9.08
N LEU A 294 -18.18 -8.62 10.14
CA LEU A 294 -19.03 -8.23 11.26
C LEU A 294 -19.83 -6.98 10.88
N MET A 295 -21.09 -6.94 11.30
CA MET A 295 -22.00 -5.80 11.10
C MET A 295 -22.52 -5.32 12.44
N PHE A 296 -22.53 -4.01 12.66
CA PHE A 296 -22.99 -3.40 13.89
C PHE A 296 -24.13 -2.42 13.61
N ASP A 297 -25.28 -2.65 14.24
CA ASP A 297 -26.39 -1.69 14.29
C ASP A 297 -26.27 -0.83 15.56
N PRO A 298 -25.93 0.47 15.44
CA PRO A 298 -25.77 1.36 16.58
C PRO A 298 -27.09 1.73 17.28
N TYR A 299 -28.23 1.54 16.63
CA TYR A 299 -29.57 1.84 17.17
C TYR A 299 -30.14 0.64 17.91
N ALA A 300 -30.07 -0.55 17.31
CA ALA A 300 -30.46 -1.79 17.97
C ALA A 300 -29.44 -2.24 19.04
N ARG A 301 -28.21 -1.72 18.97
CA ARG A 301 -27.07 -2.12 19.81
C ARG A 301 -26.74 -3.61 19.66
N ILE A 302 -26.85 -4.11 18.43
CA ILE A 302 -26.60 -5.51 18.08
C ILE A 302 -25.44 -5.60 17.10
N VAL A 303 -24.51 -6.51 17.38
CA VAL A 303 -23.50 -6.97 16.42
C VAL A 303 -23.95 -8.30 15.84
N TYR A 304 -24.04 -8.34 14.51
CA TYR A 304 -24.36 -9.52 13.74
C TYR A 304 -23.07 -10.21 13.30
N ASP A 305 -22.93 -11.49 13.65
CA ASP A 305 -21.84 -12.36 13.23
C ASP A 305 -22.41 -13.59 12.54
N TYR A 306 -22.37 -13.59 11.21
CA TYR A 306 -22.84 -14.71 10.40
C TYR A 306 -21.72 -15.68 9.97
N MET A 307 -20.45 -15.27 10.11
CA MET A 307 -19.30 -16.01 9.56
C MET A 307 -18.36 -16.55 10.65
N GLY A 308 -18.66 -16.29 11.92
CA GLY A 308 -17.82 -16.68 13.05
C GLY A 308 -16.62 -15.73 13.28
N GLY A 309 -16.73 -14.47 12.86
CA GLY A 309 -15.69 -13.45 13.03
C GLY A 309 -15.32 -13.23 14.50
N ILE A 310 -16.27 -13.29 15.43
CA ILE A 310 -16.01 -13.12 16.87
C ILE A 310 -15.15 -14.27 17.42
N LYS A 311 -15.40 -15.50 16.97
CA LYS A 311 -14.60 -16.66 17.35
C LYS A 311 -13.17 -16.53 16.82
N ASP A 312 -13.00 -16.02 15.61
CA ASP A 312 -11.68 -15.82 15.00
C ASP A 312 -10.92 -14.65 15.66
N ILE A 313 -11.60 -13.56 16.04
CA ILE A 313 -11.02 -12.49 16.87
C ILE A 313 -10.51 -13.06 18.21
N LYS A 314 -11.34 -13.82 18.93
CA LYS A 314 -10.96 -14.44 20.21
C LYS A 314 -9.77 -15.40 20.07
N LYS A 315 -9.65 -16.08 18.94
CA LYS A 315 -8.53 -17.00 18.64
C LYS A 315 -7.33 -16.31 17.98
N ALA A 316 -7.37 -15.00 17.77
CA ALA A 316 -6.38 -14.23 17.01
C ALA A 316 -6.06 -14.88 15.65
N LYS A 317 -7.09 -15.25 14.88
CA LYS A 317 -6.97 -15.92 13.59
C LYS A 317 -7.48 -15.08 12.42
N VAL A 318 -6.72 -15.08 11.33
CA VAL A 318 -7.16 -14.57 10.02
C VAL A 318 -7.66 -15.74 9.18
N ARG A 319 -8.93 -15.68 8.79
CA ARG A 319 -9.62 -16.64 7.91
C ARG A 319 -10.43 -15.89 6.86
N THR A 320 -10.46 -16.40 5.64
CA THR A 320 -11.32 -15.91 4.56
C THR A 320 -12.78 -16.29 4.80
N VAL A 321 -13.73 -15.50 4.30
CA VAL A 321 -15.17 -15.82 4.46
C VAL A 321 -15.54 -17.08 3.69
N ILE A 322 -15.20 -17.11 2.40
CA ILE A 322 -15.31 -18.28 1.53
C ILE A 322 -13.97 -19.04 1.50
N PRO A 323 -13.90 -20.27 0.93
CA PRO A 323 -12.66 -21.01 0.80
C PRO A 323 -11.53 -20.16 0.19
N ALA A 324 -10.33 -20.26 0.76
CA ALA A 324 -9.25 -19.33 0.45
C ALA A 324 -8.77 -19.45 -1.02
N SER A 325 -8.87 -20.65 -1.60
CA SER A 325 -8.62 -20.89 -3.03
C SER A 325 -9.48 -19.98 -3.92
N THR A 326 -10.80 -20.04 -3.74
CA THR A 326 -11.77 -19.25 -4.51
C THR A 326 -11.62 -17.77 -4.22
N SER A 327 -11.54 -17.40 -2.94
CA SER A 327 -11.43 -16.00 -2.52
C SER A 327 -10.24 -15.29 -3.16
N PHE A 328 -9.07 -15.93 -3.24
CA PHE A 328 -7.87 -15.34 -3.81
C PHE A 328 -7.82 -15.39 -5.34
N GLN A 329 -8.53 -16.32 -5.97
CA GLN A 329 -8.69 -16.34 -7.42
C GLN A 329 -9.63 -15.23 -7.92
N GLU A 330 -10.70 -14.93 -7.16
CA GLU A 330 -11.61 -13.82 -7.44
C GLU A 330 -10.88 -12.47 -7.37
N ASP A 331 -10.09 -12.26 -6.32
CA ASP A 331 -9.33 -11.04 -6.11
C ASP A 331 -8.00 -11.32 -5.41
N CYS A 332 -6.92 -11.35 -6.18
CA CYS A 332 -5.57 -11.65 -5.66
C CYS A 332 -5.09 -10.59 -4.65
N ALA A 333 -5.64 -9.37 -4.66
CA ALA A 333 -5.31 -8.35 -3.66
C ALA A 333 -5.74 -8.77 -2.25
N ARG A 334 -6.69 -9.69 -2.10
CA ARG A 334 -7.08 -10.26 -0.80
C ARG A 334 -5.93 -10.99 -0.11
N ILE A 335 -4.93 -11.49 -0.85
CA ILE A 335 -3.71 -12.08 -0.27
C ILE A 335 -2.92 -11.00 0.49
N LEU A 336 -2.65 -9.86 -0.16
CA LEU A 336 -1.94 -8.74 0.46
C LEU A 336 -2.73 -8.15 1.63
N ARG A 337 -4.05 -8.01 1.48
CA ARG A 337 -4.94 -7.56 2.57
C ARG A 337 -4.89 -8.52 3.76
N ALA A 338 -4.87 -9.84 3.53
CA ALA A 338 -4.76 -10.83 4.59
C ALA A 338 -3.43 -10.72 5.34
N ILE A 339 -2.32 -10.51 4.63
CA ILE A 339 -0.98 -10.24 5.21
C ILE A 339 -0.99 -8.96 6.04
N ARG A 340 -1.49 -7.86 5.47
CA ARG A 340 -1.63 -6.59 6.15
C ARG A 340 -2.40 -6.71 7.45
N ILE A 341 -3.57 -7.36 7.41
CA ILE A 341 -4.42 -7.52 8.60
C ILE A 341 -3.75 -8.43 9.64
N ALA A 342 -3.10 -9.51 9.21
CA ALA A 342 -2.33 -10.39 10.10
C ALA A 342 -1.18 -9.64 10.79
N ALA A 343 -0.41 -8.84 10.03
CA ALA A 343 0.69 -8.02 10.56
C ALA A 343 0.19 -6.99 11.57
N ARG A 344 -0.80 -6.17 11.19
CA ARG A 344 -1.33 -5.07 12.02
C ARG A 344 -1.97 -5.57 13.32
N LEU A 345 -2.62 -6.73 13.30
CA LEU A 345 -3.30 -7.30 14.47
C LEU A 345 -2.44 -8.28 15.26
N GLY A 346 -1.32 -8.74 14.72
CA GLY A 346 -0.55 -9.85 15.29
C GLY A 346 -1.27 -11.20 15.22
N PHE A 347 -2.21 -11.35 14.28
CA PHE A 347 -3.03 -12.56 14.15
C PHE A 347 -2.32 -13.62 13.30
N ARG A 348 -2.61 -14.90 13.59
CA ARG A 348 -2.09 -16.03 12.81
C ARG A 348 -3.08 -16.42 11.72
N PHE A 349 -2.60 -16.89 10.58
CA PHE A 349 -3.48 -17.46 9.57
C PHE A 349 -4.08 -18.80 10.02
N SER A 350 -5.31 -19.08 9.57
CA SER A 350 -5.83 -20.45 9.56
C SER A 350 -4.95 -21.35 8.67
N ARG A 351 -4.95 -22.68 8.90
CA ARG A 351 -4.12 -23.62 8.12
C ARG A 351 -4.41 -23.51 6.61
N GLU A 352 -5.69 -23.49 6.25
CA GLU A 352 -6.16 -23.35 4.86
C GLU A 352 -5.72 -22.01 4.25
N THR A 353 -5.96 -20.90 4.96
CA THR A 353 -5.57 -19.56 4.49
C THR A 353 -4.06 -19.46 4.30
N ALA A 354 -3.26 -19.97 5.25
CA ALA A 354 -1.80 -19.95 5.15
C ALA A 354 -1.29 -20.74 3.93
N HIS A 355 -1.89 -21.90 3.67
CA HIS A 355 -1.56 -22.73 2.50
C HIS A 355 -1.80 -21.94 1.21
N PHE A 356 -3.01 -21.40 1.00
CA PHE A 356 -3.32 -20.69 -0.24
C PHE A 356 -2.63 -19.33 -0.39
N VAL A 357 -2.31 -18.64 0.70
CA VAL A 357 -1.45 -17.43 0.65
C VAL A 357 -0.09 -17.76 0.05
N LYS A 358 0.49 -18.92 0.39
CA LYS A 358 1.77 -19.37 -0.18
C LYS A 358 1.62 -19.84 -1.63
N HIS A 359 0.68 -20.75 -1.88
CA HIS A 359 0.52 -21.41 -3.19
C HIS A 359 0.04 -20.44 -4.28
N LEU A 360 -0.77 -19.44 -3.95
CA LEU A 360 -1.26 -18.44 -4.90
C LEU A 360 -0.46 -17.13 -4.85
N SER A 361 0.68 -17.09 -4.16
CA SER A 361 1.50 -15.87 -4.00
C SER A 361 1.86 -15.23 -5.35
N PHE A 362 2.20 -16.01 -6.37
CA PHE A 362 2.54 -15.52 -7.71
C PHE A 362 1.37 -14.81 -8.42
N SER A 363 0.12 -15.10 -8.05
CA SER A 363 -1.05 -14.46 -8.66
C SER A 363 -1.12 -12.95 -8.45
N ILE A 364 -0.40 -12.42 -7.44
CA ILE A 364 -0.34 -10.98 -7.17
C ILE A 364 0.29 -10.19 -8.34
N SER A 365 1.11 -10.83 -9.17
CA SER A 365 1.72 -10.19 -10.35
C SER A 365 0.69 -9.79 -11.41
N ARG A 366 -0.56 -10.27 -11.29
CA ARG A 366 -1.69 -9.86 -12.14
C ARG A 366 -2.33 -8.54 -11.71
N LEU A 367 -2.01 -8.04 -10.52
CA LEU A 367 -2.56 -6.79 -10.01
C LEU A 367 -1.91 -5.59 -10.72
N ASP A 368 -2.69 -4.52 -10.91
CA ASP A 368 -2.14 -3.28 -11.44
C ASP A 368 -1.16 -2.65 -10.43
N ARG A 369 -0.17 -1.93 -10.97
CA ARG A 369 0.91 -1.29 -10.18
C ARG A 369 0.35 -0.33 -9.12
N GLY A 370 -0.76 0.35 -9.40
CA GLY A 370 -1.40 1.27 -8.45
C GLY A 370 -1.97 0.54 -7.24
N ARG A 371 -2.64 -0.59 -7.45
CA ARG A 371 -3.21 -1.43 -6.38
C ARG A 371 -2.12 -2.12 -5.56
N LEU A 372 -1.03 -2.56 -6.19
CA LEU A 372 0.15 -3.06 -5.49
C LEU A 372 0.76 -2.00 -4.59
N LEU A 373 1.01 -0.79 -5.13
CA LEU A 373 1.54 0.33 -4.36
C LEU A 373 0.62 0.70 -3.19
N MET A 374 -0.70 0.70 -3.40
CA MET A 374 -1.67 0.98 -2.35
C MET A 374 -1.60 -0.03 -1.21
N GLU A 375 -1.59 -1.34 -1.50
CA GLU A 375 -1.47 -2.37 -0.46
C GLU A 375 -0.10 -2.33 0.24
N MET A 376 0.98 -2.09 -0.50
CA MET A 376 2.31 -1.87 0.08
C MET A 376 2.34 -0.67 1.01
N ASN A 377 1.73 0.45 0.60
CA ASN A 377 1.65 1.63 1.43
C ASN A 377 0.86 1.35 2.72
N TYR A 378 -0.24 0.60 2.66
CA TYR A 378 -0.98 0.22 3.86
C TYR A 378 -0.19 -0.69 4.80
N MET A 379 0.71 -1.51 4.28
CA MET A 379 1.58 -2.37 5.10
C MET A 379 2.71 -1.58 5.78
N LEU A 380 3.34 -0.65 5.04
CA LEU A 380 4.58 0.01 5.47
C LEU A 380 4.39 1.38 6.12
N ALA A 381 3.25 2.04 5.92
CA ALA A 381 3.03 3.43 6.36
C ALA A 381 2.08 3.59 7.56
N TYR A 382 1.57 2.49 8.14
CA TYR A 382 0.50 2.51 9.14
C TYR A 382 0.88 1.81 10.47
N GLY A 383 2.18 1.70 10.76
CA GLY A 383 2.67 1.17 12.05
C GLY A 383 2.69 -0.35 12.15
N SER A 384 2.91 -1.06 11.04
CA SER A 384 3.07 -2.52 11.03
C SER A 384 4.05 -3.01 9.96
N ALA A 385 4.99 -2.16 9.57
CA ALA A 385 5.93 -2.38 8.49
C ALA A 385 6.87 -3.56 8.76
N GLU A 386 7.46 -3.65 9.95
CA GLU A 386 8.37 -4.73 10.32
C GLU A 386 7.65 -6.09 10.24
N ALA A 387 6.50 -6.19 10.90
CA ALA A 387 5.67 -7.39 10.90
C ALA A 387 5.21 -7.78 9.49
N SER A 388 4.89 -6.77 8.65
CA SER A 388 4.50 -6.99 7.25
C SER A 388 5.66 -7.57 6.44
N LEU A 389 6.87 -7.01 6.55
CA LEU A 389 8.06 -7.53 5.86
C LEU A 389 8.37 -8.97 6.26
N ARG A 390 8.27 -9.30 7.56
CA ARG A 390 8.44 -10.69 8.04
C ARG A 390 7.41 -11.65 7.44
N LEU A 391 6.13 -11.25 7.36
CA LEU A 391 5.09 -12.08 6.76
C LEU A 391 5.27 -12.22 5.24
N LEU A 392 5.61 -11.14 4.53
CA LEU A 392 5.93 -11.19 3.11
C LEU A 392 7.09 -12.16 2.84
N TRP A 393 8.14 -12.13 3.68
CA TRP A 393 9.26 -13.07 3.56
C TRP A 393 8.85 -14.51 3.84
N LYS A 394 8.12 -14.73 4.94
CA LYS A 394 7.63 -16.06 5.35
C LYS A 394 6.85 -16.76 4.24
N PHE A 395 5.99 -16.03 3.55
CA PHE A 395 5.13 -16.56 2.49
C PHE A 395 5.72 -16.44 1.08
N GLY A 396 6.89 -15.81 0.90
CA GLY A 396 7.57 -15.68 -0.39
C GLY A 396 7.08 -14.55 -1.29
N LEU A 397 6.26 -13.65 -0.75
CA LEU A 397 5.81 -12.47 -1.48
C LEU A 397 6.88 -11.37 -1.53
N LEU A 398 7.82 -11.36 -0.60
CA LEU A 398 8.90 -10.36 -0.60
C LEU A 398 9.78 -10.49 -1.85
N GLU A 399 10.00 -11.71 -2.34
CA GLU A 399 10.79 -12.00 -3.56
C GLU A 399 10.13 -11.46 -4.82
N LEU A 400 8.81 -11.26 -4.79
CA LEU A 400 8.04 -10.70 -5.91
C LEU A 400 7.94 -9.17 -5.79
N LEU A 401 7.66 -8.67 -4.59
CA LEU A 401 7.35 -7.25 -4.39
C LEU A 401 8.59 -6.40 -4.15
N LEU A 402 9.56 -6.91 -3.39
CA LEU A 402 10.79 -6.19 -3.03
C LEU A 402 12.02 -7.09 -3.25
N PRO A 403 12.34 -7.47 -4.51
CA PRO A 403 13.38 -8.45 -4.80
C PRO A 403 14.76 -8.05 -4.26
N ILE A 404 15.08 -6.75 -4.30
CA ILE A 404 16.33 -6.19 -3.77
C ILE A 404 16.48 -6.46 -2.26
N GLN A 405 15.39 -6.32 -1.49
CA GLN A 405 15.39 -6.56 -0.06
C GLN A 405 15.29 -8.06 0.27
N ALA A 406 14.61 -8.84 -0.58
CA ALA A 406 14.65 -10.29 -0.47
C ALA A 406 16.08 -10.84 -0.68
N ALA A 407 16.82 -10.30 -1.65
CA ALA A 407 18.22 -10.65 -1.88
C ALA A 407 19.11 -10.37 -0.67
N TYR A 408 18.84 -9.26 0.04
CA TYR A 408 19.50 -8.96 1.32
C TYR A 408 19.21 -10.03 2.39
N PHE A 409 17.96 -10.45 2.57
CA PHE A 409 17.62 -11.52 3.51
C PHE A 409 18.32 -12.84 3.15
N VAL A 410 18.39 -13.19 1.88
CA VAL A 410 19.11 -14.39 1.44
C VAL A 410 20.61 -14.29 1.75
N ARG A 411 21.26 -13.17 1.38
CA ARG A 411 22.71 -12.97 1.58
C ARG A 411 23.12 -12.89 3.04
N SER A 412 22.27 -12.34 3.90
CA SER A 412 22.48 -12.30 5.36
C SER A 412 22.16 -13.64 6.05
N GLY A 413 21.76 -14.67 5.31
CA GLY A 413 21.37 -15.97 5.87
C GLY A 413 20.07 -15.92 6.69
N PHE A 414 19.22 -14.91 6.47
CA PHE A 414 17.98 -14.70 7.18
C PHE A 414 16.87 -15.63 6.69
N ARG A 415 16.61 -16.70 7.46
CA ARG A 415 15.64 -17.75 7.07
C ARG A 415 14.20 -17.24 7.16
N ARG A 416 13.28 -17.84 6.40
CA ARG A 416 11.85 -17.45 6.33
C ARG A 416 11.07 -17.50 7.66
N ARG A 417 11.57 -18.24 8.65
CA ARG A 417 10.98 -18.35 9.99
C ARG A 417 11.86 -17.75 11.08
N ASP A 418 12.86 -16.96 10.68
CA ASP A 418 13.79 -16.34 11.60
C ASP A 418 13.09 -15.26 12.45
N THR A 419 13.46 -15.22 13.72
CA THR A 419 12.95 -14.29 14.72
C THR A 419 13.96 -13.20 15.05
N ARG A 420 15.22 -13.34 14.62
CA ARG A 420 16.26 -12.33 14.77
C ARG A 420 15.85 -11.01 14.12
N SER A 421 16.46 -9.92 14.57
CA SER A 421 16.40 -8.64 13.87
C SER A 421 17.62 -8.46 12.98
N ASN A 422 17.53 -7.53 12.04
CA ASN A 422 18.61 -7.04 11.19
C ASN A 422 18.38 -5.54 10.95
N MET A 423 19.32 -4.83 10.31
CA MET A 423 19.22 -3.37 10.18
C MET A 423 17.92 -2.94 9.48
N LEU A 424 17.53 -3.61 8.39
CA LEU A 424 16.29 -3.32 7.68
C LEU A 424 15.06 -3.42 8.59
N LEU A 425 14.94 -4.52 9.33
CA LEU A 425 13.81 -4.75 10.24
C LEU A 425 13.85 -3.77 11.41
N SER A 426 15.02 -3.42 11.94
CA SER A 426 15.17 -2.43 13.01
C SER A 426 14.77 -1.02 12.56
N LEU A 427 15.13 -0.59 11.33
CA LEU A 427 14.67 0.68 10.74
C LEU A 427 13.14 0.73 10.68
N PHE A 428 12.51 -0.34 10.19
CA PHE A 428 11.05 -0.42 10.10
C PHE A 428 10.35 -0.59 11.46
N SER A 429 11.00 -1.24 12.43
CA SER A 429 10.50 -1.33 13.81
C SER A 429 10.50 0.04 14.48
N ASN A 430 11.54 0.85 14.25
CA ASN A 430 11.60 2.24 14.71
C ASN A 430 10.59 3.14 13.99
N LEU A 431 10.37 2.94 12.68
CA LEU A 431 9.26 3.57 11.97
C LEU A 431 7.91 3.23 12.62
N ASP A 432 7.67 1.95 12.92
CA ASP A 432 6.41 1.48 13.49
C ASP A 432 6.10 2.08 14.87
N LYS A 433 7.13 2.39 15.68
CA LYS A 433 6.96 3.09 16.97
C LYS A 433 6.42 4.53 16.82
N LEU A 434 6.64 5.16 15.67
CA LEU A 434 6.25 6.55 15.42
C LEU A 434 4.87 6.65 14.77
N LEU A 435 4.38 5.58 14.14
CA LEU A 435 3.17 5.59 13.33
C LEU A 435 2.03 4.82 13.98
N ALA A 436 0.81 5.15 13.55
CA ALA A 436 -0.40 4.44 13.95
C ALA A 436 -1.42 4.46 12.80
N PRO A 437 -2.50 3.67 12.84
CA PRO A 437 -3.51 3.67 11.78
C PRO A 437 -4.13 5.05 11.49
N ASP A 438 -4.30 5.88 12.52
CA ASP A 438 -4.79 7.26 12.48
C ASP A 438 -3.67 8.29 12.21
N ARG A 439 -2.41 7.85 12.19
CA ARG A 439 -1.20 8.69 12.05
C ARG A 439 -0.23 8.06 11.05
N PRO A 440 -0.61 7.93 9.76
CA PRO A 440 0.24 7.31 8.77
C PRO A 440 1.35 8.24 8.28
N CYS A 441 2.33 7.67 7.57
CA CYS A 441 3.32 8.46 6.82
C CYS A 441 3.06 8.45 5.32
N HIS A 442 3.64 9.41 4.59
CA HIS A 442 3.65 9.39 3.14
C HIS A 442 4.62 8.31 2.61
N SER A 443 4.29 7.74 1.44
CA SER A 443 5.05 6.62 0.86
C SER A 443 6.52 6.91 0.58
N SER A 444 6.86 8.18 0.36
CA SER A 444 8.25 8.62 0.18
C SER A 444 9.15 8.28 1.36
N LEU A 445 8.62 8.24 2.60
CA LEU A 445 9.44 7.95 3.78
C LEU A 445 9.93 6.50 3.79
N TRP A 446 9.05 5.52 3.62
CA TRP A 446 9.47 4.11 3.62
C TRP A 446 10.31 3.76 2.38
N ILE A 447 10.06 4.39 1.22
CA ILE A 447 10.91 4.22 0.03
C ILE A 447 12.32 4.78 0.30
N ALA A 448 12.41 5.94 0.96
CA ALA A 448 13.69 6.53 1.37
C ALA A 448 14.47 5.58 2.31
N ILE A 449 13.80 4.95 3.26
CA ILE A 449 14.39 3.96 4.17
C ILE A 449 14.92 2.74 3.40
N LEU A 450 14.17 2.22 2.43
CA LEU A 450 14.61 1.10 1.59
C LEU A 450 15.86 1.44 0.77
N ALA A 451 15.89 2.62 0.15
CA ALA A 451 17.04 3.10 -0.62
C ALA A 451 18.27 3.35 0.27
N PHE A 452 18.05 3.95 1.44
CA PHE A 452 19.07 4.16 2.46
C PHE A 452 19.71 2.85 2.92
N HIS A 453 18.88 1.88 3.34
CA HIS A 453 19.36 0.57 3.75
C HIS A 453 20.14 -0.13 2.62
N LYS A 454 19.64 -0.06 1.38
CA LYS A 454 20.34 -0.67 0.23
C LYS A 454 21.71 -0.04 -0.02
N ALA A 455 21.84 1.28 0.14
CA ALA A 455 23.11 1.97 -0.02
C ALA A 455 24.14 1.53 1.03
N LEU A 456 23.71 1.39 2.29
CA LEU A 456 24.57 0.90 3.37
C LEU A 456 24.93 -0.59 3.20
N PHE A 457 24.00 -1.41 2.72
CA PHE A 457 24.29 -2.82 2.47
C PHE A 457 25.31 -3.01 1.34
N ASP A 458 25.25 -2.20 0.27
CA ASP A 458 26.24 -2.25 -0.82
C ASP A 458 27.61 -1.73 -0.39
N HIS A 459 27.62 -0.65 0.41
CA HIS A 459 28.83 -0.01 0.89
C HIS A 459 28.65 0.33 2.37
N PRO A 460 29.05 -0.57 3.29
CA PRO A 460 29.00 -0.32 4.72
C PRO A 460 29.73 0.98 5.08
N ARG A 461 29.20 1.72 6.06
CA ARG A 461 29.71 3.05 6.43
C ARG A 461 30.06 3.13 7.90
N ASP A 462 30.92 4.09 8.21
CA ASP A 462 31.19 4.50 9.57
C ASP A 462 29.91 5.03 10.25
N PRO A 463 29.58 4.64 11.49
CA PRO A 463 28.45 5.18 12.23
C PRO A 463 28.42 6.71 12.29
N LEU A 464 29.58 7.36 12.39
CA LEU A 464 29.70 8.82 12.40
C LEU A 464 29.28 9.44 11.06
N VAL A 465 29.63 8.82 9.93
CA VAL A 465 29.18 9.25 8.60
C VAL A 465 27.66 9.17 8.50
N VAL A 466 27.07 8.09 9.00
CA VAL A 466 25.61 7.91 9.02
C VAL A 466 24.94 8.95 9.93
N ALA A 467 25.54 9.24 11.09
CA ALA A 467 25.05 10.27 12.01
C ALA A 467 25.07 11.65 11.36
N VAL A 468 26.20 12.06 10.78
CA VAL A 468 26.35 13.36 10.10
C VAL A 468 25.40 13.45 8.91
N PHE A 469 25.28 12.39 8.11
CA PHE A 469 24.33 12.35 7.00
C PHE A 469 22.89 12.57 7.49
N SER A 470 22.46 11.87 8.54
CA SER A 470 21.10 12.01 9.09
C SER A 470 20.83 13.42 9.60
N LEU A 471 21.80 14.02 10.30
CA LEU A 471 21.72 15.39 10.82
C LEU A 471 21.74 16.44 9.69
N ALA A 472 22.55 16.23 8.65
CA ALA A 472 22.58 17.10 7.48
C ALA A 472 21.24 17.06 6.73
N VAL A 473 20.63 15.87 6.58
CA VAL A 473 19.27 15.74 6.02
C VAL A 473 18.25 16.48 6.89
N TYR A 474 18.36 16.40 8.22
CA TYR A 474 17.49 17.11 9.15
C TYR A 474 17.63 18.63 9.05
N ASN A 475 18.86 19.15 8.97
CA ASN A 475 19.16 20.59 8.93
C ASN A 475 19.19 21.20 7.52
N GLY A 476 18.69 20.50 6.49
CA GLY A 476 18.61 21.04 5.13
C GLY A 476 19.96 21.23 4.43
N GLY A 477 20.96 20.44 4.81
CA GLY A 477 22.26 20.35 4.13
C GLY A 477 23.43 21.04 4.83
N ASP A 478 23.26 21.55 6.05
CA ASP A 478 24.40 22.10 6.82
C ASP A 478 25.28 20.98 7.40
N ILE A 479 26.26 20.55 6.61
CA ILE A 479 27.21 19.50 7.00
C ILE A 479 28.11 19.97 8.15
N LEU A 480 28.47 21.26 8.22
CA LEU A 480 29.38 21.75 9.25
C LEU A 480 28.71 21.67 10.63
N GLU A 481 27.47 22.15 10.72
CA GLU A 481 26.67 22.02 11.94
C GLU A 481 26.44 20.54 12.29
N ALA A 482 26.09 19.72 11.31
CA ALA A 482 25.88 18.28 11.50
C ALA A 482 27.14 17.57 12.07
N VAL A 483 28.34 17.88 11.58
CA VAL A 483 29.60 17.34 12.12
C VAL A 483 29.84 17.79 13.56
N ASN A 484 29.60 19.07 13.86
CA ASN A 484 29.78 19.60 15.21
C ASN A 484 28.84 18.97 16.24
N ILE A 485 27.61 18.64 15.82
CA ILE A 485 26.65 17.92 16.66
C ILE A 485 27.06 16.44 16.77
N ALA A 486 27.40 15.80 15.65
CA ALA A 486 27.72 14.36 15.63
C ALA A 486 28.94 14.01 16.50
N ARG A 487 29.98 14.86 16.49
CA ARG A 487 31.16 14.66 17.35
C ARG A 487 30.90 14.78 18.85
N LYS A 488 29.75 15.37 19.24
CA LYS A 488 29.33 15.45 20.66
C LYS A 488 28.53 14.22 21.09
N ILE A 489 28.21 13.30 20.18
CA ILE A 489 27.47 12.08 20.51
C ILE A 489 28.39 11.16 21.32
N THR A 490 28.04 10.97 22.58
CA THR A 490 28.72 10.03 23.49
C THR A 490 28.06 8.66 23.57
N LYS A 491 26.92 8.47 22.88
CA LYS A 491 26.16 7.22 22.88
C LYS A 491 26.90 6.14 22.08
N SER A 492 26.85 4.91 22.59
CA SER A 492 27.28 3.73 21.85
C SER A 492 26.38 3.49 20.64
N TYR A 493 26.99 3.13 19.51
CA TYR A 493 26.27 2.65 18.34
C TYR A 493 25.96 1.15 18.48
N ASP A 494 24.96 0.67 17.74
CA ASP A 494 24.66 -0.76 17.66
C ASP A 494 25.66 -1.45 16.71
N ASN A 495 26.59 -2.22 17.29
CA ASN A 495 27.61 -2.95 16.55
C ASN A 495 27.14 -4.30 15.99
N SER A 496 25.85 -4.65 16.17
CA SER A 496 25.30 -5.91 15.64
C SER A 496 24.99 -5.85 14.14
N PHE A 497 25.01 -4.67 13.53
CA PHE A 497 24.70 -4.47 12.11
C PHE A 497 25.95 -4.57 11.23
N TYR A 498 25.89 -5.43 10.21
CA TYR A 498 26.95 -5.60 9.20
C TYR A 498 27.16 -4.35 8.34
N GLU A 499 26.11 -3.54 8.21
CA GLU A 499 26.07 -2.31 7.44
C GLU A 499 26.88 -1.16 8.09
N LEU A 500 27.28 -1.32 9.35
CA LEU A 500 28.05 -0.36 10.12
C LEU A 500 29.48 -0.88 10.32
N LEU A 501 30.46 -0.07 9.92
CA LEU A 501 31.88 -0.36 10.11
C LEU A 501 32.33 -0.03 11.54
N GLU A 502 33.53 -0.51 11.90
CA GLU A 502 34.21 -0.02 13.10
C GLU A 502 34.52 1.48 12.95
N PRO A 503 34.25 2.30 13.98
CA PRO A 503 34.48 3.74 13.93
C PRO A 503 35.94 4.10 13.67
N ARG A 504 36.16 5.04 12.76
CA ARG A 504 37.45 5.60 12.41
C ARG A 504 37.51 7.07 12.82
N ASP A 505 38.70 7.54 13.19
CA ASP A 505 38.92 8.97 13.42
C ASP A 505 39.05 9.69 12.07
N LEU A 506 37.93 10.20 11.56
CA LEU A 506 37.86 10.85 10.26
C LEU A 506 38.05 12.37 10.37
N HIS A 507 39.00 12.89 9.58
CA HIS A 507 39.14 14.32 9.39
C HIS A 507 37.91 14.92 8.69
N PHE A 508 37.67 16.22 8.89
CA PHE A 508 36.45 16.90 8.42
C PHE A 508 36.21 16.73 6.91
N GLN A 509 37.25 16.89 6.10
CA GLN A 509 37.11 16.81 4.64
C GLN A 509 36.76 15.39 4.18
N THR A 510 37.43 14.37 4.70
CA THR A 510 37.13 12.96 4.41
C THR A 510 35.72 12.59 4.85
N LEU A 511 35.32 13.01 6.05
CA LEU A 511 33.97 12.80 6.58
C LEU A 511 32.90 13.44 5.68
N LYS A 512 33.15 14.68 5.23
CA LYS A 512 32.28 15.37 4.28
C LYS A 512 32.17 14.61 2.96
N ASP A 513 33.28 14.17 2.40
CA ASP A 513 33.30 13.45 1.12
C ASP A 513 32.56 12.09 1.23
N GLU A 514 32.73 11.36 2.34
CA GLU A 514 31.98 10.12 2.61
C GLU A 514 30.48 10.36 2.78
N VAL A 515 30.05 11.47 3.40
CA VAL A 515 28.63 11.85 3.53
C VAL A 515 28.01 12.17 2.17
N MET A 516 28.74 12.87 1.31
CA MET A 516 28.30 13.17 -0.06
C MET A 516 28.18 11.90 -0.90
N ASP A 517 29.16 11.00 -0.77
CA ASP A 517 29.18 9.71 -1.45
C ASP A 517 28.06 8.78 -0.96
N LEU A 518 27.73 8.80 0.33
CA LEU A 518 26.56 8.11 0.87
C LEU A 518 25.27 8.65 0.23
N ALA A 519 25.09 9.97 0.15
CA ALA A 519 23.93 10.58 -0.51
C ALA A 519 23.82 10.16 -1.99
N ALA A 520 24.94 10.15 -2.71
CA ALA A 520 25.00 9.67 -4.10
C ALA A 520 24.66 8.16 -4.21
N SER A 521 25.17 7.35 -3.29
CA SER A 521 24.88 5.91 -3.21
C SER A 521 23.39 5.64 -2.99
N ILE A 522 22.72 6.43 -2.16
CA ILE A 522 21.26 6.33 -1.93
C ILE A 522 20.48 6.64 -3.20
N LYS A 523 20.88 7.69 -3.93
CA LYS A 523 20.28 8.01 -5.23
C LYS A 523 20.50 6.88 -6.24
N GLY A 524 21.69 6.29 -6.27
CA GLY A 524 22.00 5.12 -7.10
C GLY A 524 21.15 3.89 -6.72
N ALA A 525 20.98 3.62 -5.43
CA ALA A 525 20.13 2.54 -4.94
C ALA A 525 18.65 2.76 -5.32
N LEU A 526 18.16 3.99 -5.20
CA LEU A 526 16.81 4.36 -5.61
C LEU A 526 16.60 4.13 -7.12
N SER A 527 17.57 4.52 -7.96
CA SER A 527 17.51 4.27 -9.41
C SER A 527 17.44 2.77 -9.72
N LYS A 528 18.25 1.93 -9.04
CA LYS A 528 18.19 0.47 -9.18
C LYS A 528 16.83 -0.11 -8.77
N MET A 529 16.18 0.44 -7.75
CA MET A 529 14.84 0.01 -7.31
C MET A 529 13.72 0.39 -8.30
N THR A 530 13.99 1.32 -9.22
CA THR A 530 13.04 1.78 -10.25
C THR A 530 13.36 1.23 -11.65
N ASP A 531 14.31 0.32 -11.76
CA ASP A 531 14.80 -0.21 -13.04
C ASP A 531 14.55 -1.73 -13.11
N GLU A 532 13.82 -2.15 -14.15
CA GLU A 532 13.39 -3.53 -14.34
C GLU A 532 14.58 -4.50 -14.49
N TYR A 533 15.70 -4.06 -15.07
CA TYR A 533 16.91 -4.88 -15.20
C TYR A 533 17.53 -5.17 -13.83
N PHE A 534 17.72 -4.15 -12.99
CA PHE A 534 18.33 -4.36 -11.67
C PHE A 534 17.41 -5.14 -10.73
N VAL A 535 16.09 -4.91 -10.82
CA VAL A 535 15.10 -5.65 -10.03
C VAL A 535 15.08 -7.14 -10.42
N SER A 536 15.07 -7.45 -11.72
CA SER A 536 15.12 -8.85 -12.19
C SER A 536 16.42 -9.56 -11.83
N GLN A 537 17.55 -8.85 -11.84
CA GLN A 537 18.86 -9.40 -11.46
C GLN A 537 19.04 -9.58 -9.95
N ALA A 538 18.25 -8.92 -9.10
CA ALA A 538 18.44 -8.97 -7.65
C ALA A 538 18.41 -10.40 -7.09
N MET A 539 17.61 -11.27 -7.71
CA MET A 539 17.45 -12.66 -7.28
C MET A 539 18.31 -13.67 -8.06
N ALA A 540 19.23 -13.23 -8.93
CA ALA A 540 20.04 -14.12 -9.79
C ALA A 540 20.87 -15.16 -9.00
N GLY A 541 21.27 -14.85 -7.76
CA GLY A 541 22.00 -15.77 -6.88
C GLY A 541 21.12 -16.76 -6.12
N TYR A 542 19.80 -16.77 -6.33
CA TYR A 542 18.86 -17.64 -5.65
C TYR A 542 17.98 -18.38 -6.66
N PRO A 543 18.40 -19.57 -7.14
CA PRO A 543 17.76 -20.28 -8.26
C PRO A 543 16.30 -20.67 -8.02
N GLN A 544 15.89 -20.75 -6.75
CA GLN A 544 14.54 -21.13 -6.33
C GLN A 544 13.59 -19.93 -6.26
N ALA A 545 14.08 -18.69 -6.42
CA ALA A 545 13.21 -17.52 -6.42
C ALA A 545 12.45 -17.40 -7.74
N PRO A 546 11.20 -16.90 -7.68
CA PRO A 546 10.55 -16.41 -8.87
C PRO A 546 11.37 -15.23 -9.45
N ILE A 547 11.53 -15.22 -10.77
CA ILE A 547 12.02 -14.03 -11.47
C ILE A 547 10.90 -12.98 -11.41
N SER A 548 11.24 -11.79 -10.94
CA SER A 548 10.34 -10.65 -10.93
C SER A 548 11.06 -9.42 -11.43
N ASP A 549 10.48 -8.78 -12.44
CA ASP A 549 10.85 -7.48 -12.99
C ASP A 549 9.92 -6.38 -12.48
N LEU A 550 9.17 -6.65 -11.40
CA LEU A 550 8.09 -5.78 -10.93
C LEU A 550 8.64 -4.47 -10.36
N VAL A 551 8.55 -3.41 -11.15
CA VAL A 551 8.73 -2.02 -10.70
C VAL A 551 7.37 -1.36 -10.53
N PHE A 552 7.03 -1.02 -9.28
CA PHE A 552 5.76 -0.35 -8.95
C PHE A 552 5.93 1.06 -8.37
N ILE A 553 7.16 1.55 -8.22
CA ILE A 553 7.45 2.91 -7.76
C ILE A 553 7.32 3.88 -8.95
N PRO A 554 6.33 4.80 -8.97
CA PRO A 554 6.16 5.75 -10.07
C PRO A 554 7.26 6.82 -10.07
N LEU A 555 7.57 7.38 -11.25
CA LEU A 555 8.55 8.46 -11.39
C LEU A 555 8.29 9.66 -10.46
N ALA A 556 7.02 10.01 -10.24
CA ALA A 556 6.66 11.08 -9.31
C ALA A 556 7.12 10.81 -7.86
N LEU A 557 7.03 9.54 -7.40
CA LEU A 557 7.54 9.16 -6.09
C LEU A 557 9.07 9.12 -6.08
N TYR A 558 9.70 8.61 -7.15
CA TYR A 558 11.16 8.65 -7.31
C TYR A 558 11.72 10.07 -7.15
N LEU A 559 11.12 11.05 -7.85
CA LEU A 559 11.55 12.46 -7.79
C LEU A 559 11.32 13.04 -6.38
N ARG A 560 10.20 12.71 -5.74
CA ARG A 560 9.91 13.17 -4.38
C ARG A 560 10.89 12.60 -3.36
N VAL A 561 11.28 11.33 -3.48
CA VAL A 561 12.28 10.69 -2.61
C VAL A 561 13.67 11.27 -2.86
N SER A 562 14.04 11.50 -4.12
CA SER A 562 15.33 12.11 -4.48
C SER A 562 15.52 13.48 -3.80
N ARG A 563 14.47 14.32 -3.78
CA ARG A 563 14.47 15.63 -3.10
C ARG A 563 14.77 15.57 -1.60
N ILE A 564 14.50 14.45 -0.92
CA ILE A 564 14.83 14.28 0.50
C ILE A 564 16.34 14.47 0.70
N PHE A 565 17.15 13.92 -0.21
CA PHE A 565 18.60 13.84 -0.08
C PHE A 565 19.38 14.88 -0.90
N GLU A 566 18.71 15.59 -1.82
CA GLU A 566 19.32 16.64 -2.65
C GLU A 566 19.96 17.77 -1.83
N CYS A 567 19.45 18.05 -0.63
CA CYS A 567 20.03 19.05 0.27
C CYS A 567 21.47 18.72 0.69
N VAL A 568 21.85 17.44 0.70
CA VAL A 568 23.21 17.01 1.04
C VAL A 568 24.13 17.16 -0.16
N ILE A 569 23.70 16.72 -1.35
CA ILE A 569 24.53 16.72 -2.58
C ILE A 569 24.68 18.13 -3.18
N GLY A 570 23.65 18.97 -3.03
CA GLY A 570 23.57 20.31 -3.60
C GLY A 570 24.19 21.40 -2.72
N ARG A 571 23.87 22.67 -3.04
CA ARG A 571 24.10 23.76 -2.08
C ARG A 571 23.02 23.66 -1.00
N ALA A 572 23.42 23.85 0.27
CA ALA A 572 22.48 23.94 1.39
C ALA A 572 21.31 24.87 1.05
N GLU A 573 20.10 24.45 1.40
CA GLU A 573 18.88 25.19 1.06
C GLU A 573 18.89 26.55 1.79
N ARG A 574 19.11 27.64 1.05
CA ARG A 574 19.18 28.99 1.63
C ARG A 574 17.85 29.35 2.28
N GLY A 575 17.88 29.63 3.59
CA GLY A 575 16.70 29.97 4.38
C GLY A 575 15.89 28.75 4.85
N PHE A 576 16.42 27.53 4.75
CA PHE A 576 15.81 26.37 5.39
C PHE A 576 15.84 26.56 6.91
N VAL A 577 14.67 26.54 7.52
CA VAL A 577 14.53 26.57 8.98
C VAL A 577 14.25 25.14 9.42
N SER A 578 15.22 24.54 10.11
CA SER A 578 15.01 23.25 10.77
C SER A 578 13.81 23.34 11.69
N LYS A 579 13.01 22.28 11.72
CA LYS A 579 11.85 22.20 12.60
C LYS A 579 12.30 22.42 14.05
N GLN A 580 11.66 23.34 14.76
CA GLN A 580 11.90 23.52 16.18
C GLN A 580 10.97 22.59 16.97
N GLY A 581 11.55 21.72 17.80
CA GLY A 581 10.82 20.74 18.62
C GLY A 581 10.86 19.31 18.06
N GLY A 582 10.58 18.33 18.93
CA GLY A 582 10.64 16.88 18.61
C GLY A 582 9.29 16.23 18.30
N GLU A 583 8.21 17.00 18.25
CA GLU A 583 6.87 16.49 17.94
C GLU A 583 6.70 16.30 16.43
N ILE A 584 6.03 15.23 16.02
CA ILE A 584 5.76 14.93 14.61
C ILE A 584 4.44 15.57 14.21
N GLU A 585 4.45 16.34 13.12
CA GLU A 585 3.23 16.88 12.50
C GLU A 585 2.66 15.83 11.54
N TYR A 586 1.78 14.97 12.07
CA TYR A 586 1.29 13.83 11.31
C TYR A 586 0.50 14.18 10.04
N GLU A 587 -0.18 15.33 10.00
CA GLU A 587 -0.86 15.81 8.79
C GLU A 587 0.17 16.16 7.69
N SER A 588 1.20 16.93 8.05
CA SER A 588 2.34 17.26 7.18
C SER A 588 3.08 15.99 6.72
N LEU A 589 3.27 15.02 7.62
CA LEU A 589 3.94 13.76 7.31
C LEU A 589 3.13 12.88 6.35
N ALA A 590 1.81 12.80 6.54
CA ALA A 590 0.90 12.05 5.66
C ALA A 590 0.82 12.67 4.25
N MET A 591 0.92 13.99 4.16
CA MET A 591 0.98 14.73 2.88
C MET A 591 2.35 14.65 2.19
N GLY A 592 3.38 14.18 2.90
CA GLY A 592 4.74 14.06 2.38
C GLY A 592 5.46 15.40 2.30
N SER A 593 5.19 16.30 3.25
CA SER A 593 5.91 17.56 3.42
C SER A 593 7.41 17.28 3.60
N LEU A 594 8.24 17.95 2.81
CA LEU A 594 9.67 17.65 2.74
C LEU A 594 10.39 17.84 4.10
N PRO A 595 10.18 18.94 4.85
CA PRO A 595 10.81 19.10 6.18
C PRO A 595 10.39 18.00 7.16
N GLU A 596 9.12 17.62 7.17
CA GLU A 596 8.59 16.62 8.10
C GLU A 596 9.09 15.21 7.78
N VAL A 597 9.17 14.87 6.49
CA VAL A 597 9.74 13.60 6.03
C VAL A 597 11.23 13.52 6.37
N ARG A 598 12.00 14.61 6.15
CA ARG A 598 13.42 14.68 6.52
C ARG A 598 13.63 14.52 8.03
N HIS A 599 12.83 15.22 8.83
CA HIS A 599 12.86 15.11 10.29
C HIS A 599 12.59 13.68 10.77
N THR A 600 11.50 13.08 10.28
CA THR A 600 11.10 11.73 10.68
C THR A 600 12.12 10.69 10.22
N PHE A 601 12.64 10.83 8.98
CA PHE A 601 13.70 9.98 8.46
C PHE A 601 14.97 10.03 9.31
N ALA A 602 15.47 11.24 9.61
CA ALA A 602 16.68 11.42 10.41
C ALA A 602 16.52 10.79 11.80
N ARG A 603 15.38 10.99 12.44
CA ARG A 603 15.06 10.39 13.74
C ARG A 603 15.08 8.86 13.69
N ILE A 604 14.47 8.24 12.67
CA ILE A 604 14.44 6.78 12.53
C ILE A 604 15.85 6.21 12.33
N VAL A 605 16.65 6.83 11.47
CA VAL A 605 18.04 6.42 11.25
C VAL A 605 18.84 6.54 12.54
N PHE A 606 18.72 7.68 13.23
CA PHE A 606 19.44 7.93 14.48
C PHE A 606 19.05 6.95 15.60
N ASP A 607 17.76 6.71 15.81
CA ASP A 607 17.24 5.77 16.82
C ASP A 607 17.60 4.31 16.48
N THR A 608 17.95 4.02 15.22
CA THR A 608 18.42 2.70 14.78
C THR A 608 19.90 2.52 15.00
N VAL A 609 20.72 3.53 14.66
CA VAL A 609 22.19 3.46 14.82
C VAL A 609 22.61 3.66 16.27
N TYR A 610 21.92 4.54 17.01
CA TYR A 610 22.20 4.87 18.43
C TYR A 610 20.96 4.62 19.33
N PRO A 611 20.57 3.35 19.55
CA PRO A 611 19.45 3.00 20.42
C PRO A 611 19.55 3.61 21.82
N LEU A 612 18.41 4.02 22.38
CA LEU A 612 18.33 4.58 23.74
C LEU A 612 18.66 3.58 24.85
N ASN A 613 18.64 2.28 24.57
CA ASN A 613 18.73 1.21 25.58
C ASN A 613 20.09 0.49 25.61
N LEU A 614 21.12 1.01 24.95
CA LEU A 614 22.47 0.43 24.95
C LEU A 614 23.39 0.98 26.05
N SER A 615 22.88 1.88 26.92
CA SER A 615 23.62 2.48 28.04
C SER A 615 23.46 1.74 29.36
#